data_AF-A0A7H4N1G2-F1
#
_entry.id   AF-A0A7H4N1G2-F1
#
_cell.length_a   1.000
_cell.length_b   1.000
_cell.length_c   1.000
_cell.angle_alpha   90.00
_cell.angle_beta   90.00
_cell.angle_gamma   90.00
#
_symmetry.space_group_name_H-M   'P 1'
#
loop_
_entity.id
_entity.type
_entity.pdbx_description
1 polymer ?
#
loop_
_entity_poly.entity_id
_entity_poly.type
_entity_poly.pdbx_seq_one_letter_code
_entity_poly.pdbx_strand_id
1 'polypeptide(L)'
;MPCARWSEKLYEHARLGGAKVVWIGDAAMLTDAAANALLKTLEEPPENTWFFLACQEPARLLATLRSRCRLYHLAPPTERYALAWLEREVTMSQDAAARGAAAERQRASGSAGSAAGCSLGTAPAALSDPG
;
A
#
# COMPACT_ATOMS: atom_id res chain seq x y z
N MET A 1 8.84 -12.54 20.41
CA MET A 1 8.52 -11.30 19.65
C MET A 1 7.90 -10.29 20.62
N PRO A 2 8.40 -9.05 20.72
CA PRO A 2 8.13 -8.15 21.85
C PRO A 2 6.78 -7.46 21.69
N CYS A 3 5.71 -8.18 22.03
CA CYS A 3 4.33 -7.73 21.76
C CYS A 3 3.84 -6.58 22.67
N ALA A 4 4.60 -6.19 23.72
CA ALA A 4 4.16 -5.22 24.74
C ALA A 4 5.07 -4.00 24.92
N ARG A 5 6.15 -3.82 24.14
CA ARG A 5 7.10 -2.70 24.35
C ARG A 5 6.50 -1.30 24.09
N TRP A 6 5.31 -1.25 23.50
CA TRP A 6 4.59 -0.01 23.23
C TRP A 6 3.91 0.56 24.49
N SER A 7 3.48 -0.27 25.45
CA SER A 7 2.81 0.22 26.65
C SER A 7 3.74 1.04 27.53
N GLU A 8 5.01 0.63 27.70
CA GLU A 8 6.02 1.39 28.46
C GLU A 8 6.24 2.79 27.88
N LYS A 9 6.33 2.90 26.54
CA LYS A 9 6.52 4.19 25.86
C LYS A 9 5.32 5.13 25.99
N LEU A 10 4.13 4.61 26.33
CA LEU A 10 2.95 5.43 26.55
C LEU A 10 2.90 6.04 27.93
N TYR A 11 3.61 5.49 28.91
CA TYR A 11 3.72 6.11 30.24
C TYR A 11 4.85 7.14 30.30
N GLU A 12 5.74 7.18 29.30
CA GLU A 12 6.66 8.30 29.13
C GLU A 12 5.90 9.59 28.75
N HIS A 13 6.43 10.72 29.23
CA HIS A 13 5.94 12.04 28.81
C HIS A 13 6.07 12.18 27.28
N ALA A 14 5.05 12.77 26.66
CA ALA A 14 5.09 13.04 25.24
C ALA A 14 6.32 13.88 24.92
N ARG A 15 7.22 13.33 24.08
CA ARG A 15 8.49 13.99 23.72
C ARG A 15 8.31 15.35 23.04
N LEU A 16 7.11 15.62 22.54
CA LEU A 16 6.72 16.86 21.88
C LEU A 16 5.62 17.63 22.64
N GLY A 17 5.30 17.24 23.88
CA GLY A 17 4.30 17.93 24.71
C GLY A 17 2.86 17.87 24.19
N GLY A 18 2.57 16.99 23.21
CA GLY A 18 1.27 16.88 22.56
C GLY A 18 0.56 15.53 22.79
N ALA A 19 -0.41 15.25 21.93
CA ALA A 19 -1.17 13.99 21.98
C ALA A 19 -0.35 12.79 21.48
N LYS A 20 -0.54 11.65 22.13
CA LYS A 20 0.02 10.35 21.74
C LYS A 20 -1.04 9.57 20.97
N VAL A 21 -0.67 9.02 19.82
CA VAL A 21 -1.58 8.22 19.00
C VAL A 21 -0.99 6.83 18.80
N VAL A 22 -1.79 5.81 19.04
CA VAL A 22 -1.42 4.40 18.86
C VAL A 22 -2.33 3.80 17.82
N TRP A 23 -1.72 3.24 16.77
CA TRP A 23 -2.42 2.54 15.71
C TRP A 23 -2.08 1.06 15.74
N ILE A 24 -3.12 0.21 15.81
CA ILE A 24 -3.02 -1.24 15.70
C ILE A 24 -3.77 -1.64 14.42
N GLY A 25 -3.02 -2.07 13.41
CA GLY A 25 -3.60 -2.37 12.08
C GLY A 25 -4.45 -3.65 12.03
N ASP A 26 -4.11 -4.65 12.86
CA ASP A 26 -4.95 -5.82 13.03
C ASP A 26 -4.98 -6.25 14.49
N ALA A 27 -6.08 -5.90 15.17
CA ALA A 27 -6.29 -6.25 16.56
C ALA A 27 -6.65 -7.74 16.75
N ALA A 28 -7.03 -8.48 15.70
CA ALA A 28 -7.28 -9.93 15.79
C ALA A 28 -5.97 -10.75 15.84
N MET A 29 -4.86 -10.18 15.38
CA MET A 29 -3.54 -10.83 15.47
C MET A 29 -2.83 -10.62 16.81
N LEU A 30 -3.44 -9.89 17.75
CA LEU A 30 -2.86 -9.70 19.08
C LEU A 30 -2.86 -11.02 19.84
N THR A 31 -1.75 -11.32 20.49
CA THR A 31 -1.69 -12.43 21.45
C THR A 31 -2.52 -12.09 22.69
N ASP A 32 -3.00 -13.10 23.41
CA ASP A 32 -3.77 -12.89 24.65
C ASP A 32 -3.01 -12.02 25.66
N ALA A 33 -1.68 -12.20 25.77
CA ALA A 33 -0.85 -11.39 26.64
C ALA A 33 -0.82 -9.91 26.21
N ALA A 34 -0.72 -9.63 24.90
CA ALA A 34 -0.72 -8.27 24.38
C ALA A 34 -2.09 -7.60 24.50
N ALA A 35 -3.17 -8.34 24.24
CA ALA A 35 -4.53 -7.85 24.40
C ALA A 35 -4.85 -7.51 25.87
N ASN A 36 -4.43 -8.34 26.82
CA ASN A 36 -4.61 -8.06 28.25
C ASN A 36 -3.75 -6.88 28.73
N ALA A 37 -2.55 -6.70 28.17
CA ALA A 37 -1.75 -5.50 28.44
C ALA A 37 -2.44 -4.24 27.89
N LEU A 38 -3.02 -4.31 26.70
CA LEU A 38 -3.79 -3.22 26.10
C LEU A 38 -5.04 -2.88 26.90
N LEU A 39 -5.75 -3.88 27.41
CA LEU A 39 -6.91 -3.66 28.28
C LEU A 39 -6.55 -2.76 29.46
N LYS A 40 -5.45 -3.07 30.17
CA LYS A 40 -4.98 -2.25 31.31
C LYS A 40 -4.76 -0.79 30.91
N THR A 41 -4.17 -0.54 29.73
CA THR A 41 -3.94 0.82 29.24
C THR A 41 -5.22 1.51 28.75
N LEU A 42 -6.21 0.77 28.27
CA LEU A 42 -7.51 1.30 27.88
C LEU A 42 -8.41 1.61 29.09
N GLU A 43 -8.21 0.95 30.23
CA GLU A 43 -8.96 1.23 31.46
C GLU A 43 -8.55 2.58 32.07
N GLU A 44 -7.25 2.88 32.08
CA GLU A 44 -6.68 4.13 32.59
C GLU A 44 -5.75 4.73 31.55
N PRO A 45 -6.31 5.38 30.50
CA PRO A 45 -5.48 5.97 29.45
C PRO A 45 -4.70 7.17 30.01
N PRO A 46 -3.39 7.26 29.71
CA PRO A 46 -2.60 8.44 30.04
C PRO A 46 -3.15 9.66 29.30
N GLU A 47 -2.98 10.85 29.90
CA GLU A 47 -3.49 12.10 29.33
C GLU A 47 -3.08 12.30 27.85
N ASN A 48 -4.03 12.78 27.05
CA ASN A 48 -3.89 13.03 25.61
C ASN A 48 -3.48 11.79 24.78
N THR A 49 -3.90 10.59 25.16
CA THR A 49 -3.62 9.35 24.40
C THR A 49 -4.84 8.88 23.61
N TRP A 50 -4.66 8.59 22.33
CA TRP A 50 -5.69 8.10 21.41
C TRP A 50 -5.32 6.74 20.84
N PHE A 51 -6.27 5.80 20.86
CA PHE A 51 -6.08 4.45 20.34
C PHE A 51 -6.97 4.22 19.12
N PHE A 52 -6.35 3.76 18.03
CA PHE A 52 -7.04 3.31 16.83
C PHE A 52 -6.73 1.83 16.61
N LEU A 53 -7.79 1.02 16.59
CA LEU A 53 -7.71 -0.41 16.34
C LEU A 53 -8.50 -0.71 15.07
N ALA A 54 -7.83 -1.31 14.09
CA ALA A 54 -8.47 -1.88 12.93
C ALA A 54 -8.62 -3.39 13.11
N CYS A 55 -9.74 -3.93 12.64
CA CYS A 55 -10.04 -5.35 12.67
C CYS A 55 -10.96 -5.67 11.51
N GLN A 56 -10.68 -6.76 10.79
CA GLN A 56 -11.53 -7.25 9.71
C GLN A 56 -12.82 -7.88 10.25
N GLU A 57 -12.72 -8.61 11.38
CA GLU A 57 -13.85 -9.31 11.96
C GLU A 57 -13.95 -9.07 13.47
N PRO A 58 -14.84 -8.13 13.90
CA PRO A 58 -14.96 -7.77 15.31
C PRO A 58 -15.46 -8.92 16.19
N ALA A 59 -16.00 -10.00 15.61
CA ALA A 59 -16.41 -11.20 16.33
C ALA A 59 -15.23 -12.05 16.83
N ARG A 60 -14.06 -11.95 16.18
CA ARG A 60 -12.82 -12.63 16.64
C ARG A 60 -12.12 -11.85 17.76
N LEU A 61 -12.51 -10.60 17.98
CA LEU A 61 -11.94 -9.78 19.03
C LEU A 61 -12.43 -10.24 20.40
N LEU A 62 -11.56 -10.14 21.41
CA LEU A 62 -11.93 -10.41 22.81
C LEU A 62 -13.11 -9.52 23.23
N ALA A 63 -14.12 -10.13 23.85
CA ALA A 63 -15.33 -9.43 24.31
C ALA A 63 -15.02 -8.27 25.27
N THR A 64 -13.95 -8.41 26.06
CA THR A 64 -13.43 -7.39 26.99
C THR A 64 -12.84 -6.18 26.27
N LEU A 65 -12.14 -6.38 25.14
CA LEU A 65 -11.65 -5.27 24.31
C LEU A 65 -12.82 -4.54 23.66
N ARG A 66 -13.80 -5.30 23.16
CA ARG A 66 -14.98 -4.75 22.49
C ARG A 66 -15.85 -3.89 23.42
N SER A 67 -15.92 -4.18 24.72
CA SER A 67 -16.71 -3.39 25.67
C SER A 67 -16.04 -2.06 26.06
N ARG A 68 -14.71 -1.98 25.98
CA ARG A 68 -13.93 -0.76 26.29
C ARG A 68 -13.67 0.11 25.06
N CYS A 69 -13.83 -0.42 23.85
CA CYS A 69 -13.64 0.30 22.60
C CYS A 69 -14.97 0.78 22.01
N ARG A 70 -14.96 1.96 21.40
CA ARG A 70 -16.07 2.40 20.53
C ARG A 70 -15.92 1.72 19.18
N LEU A 71 -16.91 0.90 18.80
CA LEU A 71 -16.93 0.27 17.49
C LEU A 71 -17.41 1.28 16.44
N TYR A 72 -16.61 1.45 15.39
CA TYR A 72 -16.99 2.18 14.19
C TYR A 72 -16.96 1.22 13.00
N HIS A 73 -18.12 1.00 12.38
CA HIS A 73 -18.23 0.12 11.23
C HIS A 73 -18.02 0.93 9.95
N LEU A 74 -16.89 0.70 9.29
CA LEU A 74 -16.58 1.31 8.00
C LEU A 74 -17.29 0.52 6.88
N ALA A 75 -18.52 0.92 6.58
CA ALA A 75 -19.29 0.28 5.52
C ALA A 75 -18.65 0.55 4.14
N PRO A 76 -18.61 -0.45 3.24
CA PRO A 76 -18.18 -0.21 1.87
C PRO A 76 -19.15 0.77 1.17
N PRO A 77 -18.66 1.58 0.23
CA PRO A 77 -19.52 2.44 -0.57
C PRO A 77 -20.45 1.62 -1.45
N THR A 78 -21.49 2.27 -2.00
CA THR A 78 -22.42 1.61 -2.93
C THR A 78 -21.69 1.04 -4.14
N GLU A 79 -22.17 -0.08 -4.67
CA GLU A 79 -21.56 -0.74 -5.83
C GLU A 79 -21.38 0.21 -7.01
N ARG A 80 -22.40 1.04 -7.31
CA ARG A 80 -22.32 2.06 -8.35
C ARG A 80 -21.19 3.07 -8.11
N TYR A 81 -20.98 3.52 -6.88
CA TYR A 81 -19.89 4.44 -6.56
C TYR A 81 -18.53 3.73 -6.62
N ALA A 82 -18.46 2.49 -6.12
CA ALA A 82 -17.24 1.68 -6.17
C ALA A 82 -16.80 1.42 -7.61
N LEU A 83 -17.73 1.05 -8.50
CA LEU A 83 -17.45 0.84 -9.92
C LEU A 83 -16.99 2.12 -10.61
N ALA A 84 -17.69 3.25 -10.39
CA ALA A 84 -17.28 4.53 -10.96
C ALA A 84 -15.89 4.99 -10.46
N TRP A 85 -15.57 4.71 -9.19
CA TRP A 85 -14.25 4.97 -8.64
C TRP A 85 -13.19 4.05 -9.25
N LEU A 86 -13.46 2.75 -9.37
CA LEU A 86 -12.56 1.77 -9.98
C LEU A 86 -12.28 2.10 -11.45
N GLU A 87 -13.30 2.44 -12.24
CA GLU A 87 -13.16 2.86 -13.63
C GLU A 87 -12.21 4.06 -13.74
N ARG A 88 -12.39 5.07 -12.89
CA ARG A 88 -11.52 6.26 -12.88
C ARG A 88 -10.06 5.92 -12.57
N GLU A 89 -9.80 5.14 -11.53
CA GLU A 89 -8.42 4.82 -11.10
C GLU A 89 -7.71 3.87 -12.08
N VAL A 90 -8.43 2.89 -12.65
CA VAL A 90 -7.85 1.95 -13.64
C VAL A 90 -7.50 2.66 -14.95
N THR A 91 -8.36 3.56 -15.44
CA THR A 91 -8.06 4.35 -16.65
C THR A 91 -6.82 5.24 -16.47
N MET A 92 -6.66 5.86 -15.30
CA MET A 92 -5.46 6.65 -14.98
C MET A 92 -4.19 5.80 -14.91
N SER A 93 -4.28 4.57 -14.41
CA SER A 93 -3.13 3.65 -14.35
C SER A 93 -2.69 3.15 -15.73
N GLN A 94 -3.63 2.94 -16.66
CA GLN A 94 -3.31 2.51 -18.02
C GLN A 94 -2.68 3.65 -18.84
N ASP A 95 -3.11 4.89 -18.64
CA ASP A 95 -2.51 6.06 -19.30
C ASP A 95 -1.08 6.33 -18.81
N ALA A 96 -0.80 6.12 -17.53
CA ALA A 96 0.56 6.23 -16.98
C ALA A 96 1.48 5.13 -17.52
N ALA A 97 0.98 3.89 -17.60
CA ALA A 97 1.70 2.76 -18.19
C ALA A 97 1.93 2.95 -19.70
N ALA A 98 0.94 3.45 -20.45
CA ALA A 98 1.03 3.73 -21.87
C ALA A 98 2.02 4.88 -22.17
N ARG A 99 2.03 5.94 -21.36
CA ARG A 99 3.02 7.03 -21.48
C ARG A 99 4.45 6.58 -21.16
N GLY A 100 4.63 5.70 -20.17
CA GLY A 100 5.92 5.08 -19.87
C GLY A 100 6.43 4.20 -21.01
N ALA A 101 5.55 3.35 -21.58
CA ALA A 101 5.89 2.50 -22.73
C ALA A 101 6.15 3.29 -24.02
N ALA A 102 5.47 4.42 -24.24
CA ALA A 102 5.74 5.32 -25.36
C ALA A 102 7.07 6.08 -25.21
N ALA A 103 7.41 6.52 -23.99
CA ALA A 103 8.69 7.16 -23.68
C ALA A 103 9.88 6.20 -23.85
N GLU A 104 9.72 4.91 -23.51
CA GLU A 104 10.75 3.87 -23.72
C GLU A 104 11.00 3.61 -25.22
N ARG A 105 9.93 3.55 -26.03
CA ARG A 105 10.06 3.38 -27.49
C ARG A 105 10.77 4.55 -28.16
N GLN A 106 10.54 5.78 -27.69
CA GLN A 106 11.22 6.97 -28.23
C GLN A 106 12.72 6.99 -27.89
N ARG A 107 13.15 6.39 -26.77
CA ARG A 107 14.57 6.23 -26.42
C ARG A 107 15.26 5.18 -27.28
N ALA A 108 14.57 4.11 -27.65
CA ALA A 108 15.10 3.07 -28.54
C ALA A 108 15.24 3.56 -30.01
N SER A 109 14.47 4.56 -30.44
CA SER A 109 14.60 5.17 -31.78
C SER A 109 15.66 6.28 -31.88
N GLY A 110 16.37 6.59 -30.79
CA GLY A 110 17.32 7.71 -30.70
C GLY A 110 18.77 7.41 -31.05
N SER A 111 19.16 6.17 -31.39
CA SER A 111 20.53 5.85 -31.83
C SER A 111 20.62 5.64 -33.35
N ALA A 112 20.18 6.61 -34.13
CA ALA A 112 20.60 6.78 -35.52
C ALA A 112 21.58 7.95 -35.58
N GLY A 113 22.84 7.68 -35.25
CA GLY A 113 23.89 8.69 -35.19
C GLY A 113 25.28 8.09 -35.29
N SER A 114 25.73 7.94 -36.53
CA SER A 114 27.12 7.73 -36.96
C SER A 114 27.71 6.32 -36.83
N ALA A 115 27.52 5.53 -37.88
CA ALA A 115 28.54 4.60 -38.37
C ALA A 115 28.80 4.91 -39.85
N ALA A 116 29.60 5.94 -40.07
CA ALA A 116 30.28 6.15 -41.35
C ALA A 116 31.56 5.28 -41.38
N GLY A 117 31.79 4.59 -42.50
CA GLY A 117 33.00 3.81 -42.80
C GLY A 117 32.66 2.38 -43.23
N CYS A 118 32.53 2.12 -44.54
CA CYS A 118 33.56 1.48 -45.37
C CYS A 118 33.84 0.02 -44.93
N SER A 119 33.75 -1.02 -45.77
CA SER A 119 33.80 -1.07 -47.23
C SER A 119 33.60 -2.50 -47.75
N LEU A 120 33.01 -2.58 -48.95
CA LEU A 120 33.33 -3.50 -50.06
C LEU A 120 32.90 -4.97 -49.98
N GLY A 121 32.05 -5.34 -50.95
CA GLY A 121 31.73 -6.73 -51.26
C GLY A 121 30.52 -6.91 -52.20
N THR A 122 30.48 -6.13 -53.28
CA THR A 122 29.84 -6.34 -54.60
C THR A 122 28.64 -7.30 -54.74
N ALA A 123 27.55 -6.74 -55.29
CA ALA A 123 26.25 -7.33 -55.62
C ALA A 123 26.26 -8.06 -57.01
N PRO A 124 25.12 -8.19 -57.74
CA PRO A 124 24.04 -9.17 -57.60
C PRO A 124 23.70 -9.88 -58.95
N ALA A 125 22.79 -10.87 -58.95
CA ALA A 125 21.83 -11.17 -60.05
C ALA A 125 21.03 -12.42 -59.63
N ALA A 126 19.73 -12.37 -59.32
CA ALA A 126 18.56 -12.09 -60.16
C ALA A 126 18.33 -13.10 -61.30
N LEU A 127 17.16 -13.75 -61.19
CA LEU A 127 16.19 -14.05 -62.26
C LEU A 127 16.22 -15.42 -62.99
N SER A 128 15.02 -16.05 -62.97
CA SER A 128 14.34 -16.74 -64.09
C SER A 128 14.23 -18.29 -64.06
N ASP A 129 13.02 -18.78 -63.81
CA ASP A 129 12.33 -19.86 -64.58
C ASP A 129 12.38 -19.57 -66.10
N PRO A 130 12.13 -20.48 -67.07
CA PRO A 130 11.35 -21.74 -67.00
C PRO A 130 11.98 -22.94 -67.78
N GLY A 131 11.33 -24.11 -67.72
CA GLY A 131 11.59 -25.25 -68.63
C GLY A 131 11.14 -26.60 -68.10
#